data_AF-A0A139X5P2-F1
#
_entry.id   AF-A0A139X5P2-F1
#
_cell.length_a   1.000
_cell.length_b   1.000
_cell.length_c   1.000
_cell.angle_alpha   90.00
_cell.angle_beta   90.00
_cell.angle_gamma   90.00
#
_symmetry.space_group_name_H-M   'P 1'
#
loop_
_entity.id
_entity.type
_entity.pdbx_description
1 polymer ?
#
loop_
_entity_poly.entity_id
_entity_poly.type
_entity_poly.pdbx_seq_one_letter_code
_entity_poly.pdbx_strand_id
1 'polypeptide(L)'
;MTSLKTLSVASTFLVIAVLSIGKTVTATAFNPAPLFKDVANYKTKISGSDRLADIYFPNPKDLKTGNYSFPIVILLQGALVDKSNYSNYASIVARYGFVVVVPNSERLLPSRGQSLAPETSDITDVLKHMVAENSNSASPVFAIVNTQKLALLGHSFGGAVGLSAIANLCLESLSFCKGSFNRPKELVAGAFFGANLRDTKDEFIPINNSGIPIALLQGSLDNRALPFRAERTYDNIQSPPKALITILGVNHFGITNTNNPVGAIPDPNNSTLAQNIAVETIGRWSGLFLRASVLKDKGAFDYVYYTGDARSPNVAVISTTPKKEK
;
A
#
# COMPACT_ATOMS: atom_id res chain seq x y z
N MET A 1 1.51 -72.54 -53.41
CA MET A 1 1.11 -71.14 -53.16
C MET A 1 0.48 -71.07 -51.79
N THR A 2 1.31 -70.81 -50.79
CA THR A 2 1.01 -70.95 -49.35
C THR A 2 0.63 -69.60 -48.75
N SER A 3 -0.60 -69.50 -48.25
CA SER A 3 -1.14 -68.35 -47.53
C SER A 3 -0.82 -68.50 -46.03
N LEU A 4 0.01 -67.59 -45.49
CA LEU A 4 0.23 -67.46 -44.05
C LEU A 4 -0.93 -66.66 -43.43
N LYS A 5 -1.64 -67.30 -42.49
CA LYS A 5 -2.62 -66.66 -41.61
C LYS A 5 -1.91 -65.86 -40.52
N THR A 6 -2.30 -64.61 -40.36
CA THR A 6 -1.89 -63.69 -39.29
C THR A 6 -2.55 -64.09 -37.96
N LEU A 7 -1.74 -64.23 -36.90
CA LEU A 7 -2.21 -64.29 -35.51
C LEU A 7 -2.56 -62.87 -35.04
N SER A 8 -3.73 -62.72 -34.41
CA SER A 8 -4.14 -61.52 -33.68
C SER A 8 -3.91 -61.74 -32.18
N VAL A 9 -3.17 -60.84 -31.55
CA VAL A 9 -3.05 -60.69 -30.09
C VAL A 9 -3.22 -59.21 -29.77
N ALA A 10 -4.22 -58.85 -28.96
CA ALA A 10 -4.28 -57.62 -28.18
C ALA A 10 -5.39 -57.78 -27.11
N SER A 11 -5.04 -58.16 -25.89
CA SER A 11 -4.71 -57.28 -24.74
C SER A 11 -5.96 -56.67 -24.08
N THR A 12 -6.47 -57.39 -23.08
CA THR A 12 -7.50 -56.94 -22.13
C THR A 12 -6.89 -55.90 -21.18
N PHE A 13 -7.31 -54.63 -21.28
CA PHE A 13 -7.00 -53.63 -20.27
C PHE A 13 -7.96 -53.78 -19.08
N LEU A 14 -7.42 -54.18 -17.93
CA LEU A 14 -8.14 -54.20 -16.67
C LEU A 14 -8.17 -52.76 -16.10
N VAL A 15 -9.36 -52.15 -16.06
CA VAL A 15 -9.55 -50.85 -15.41
C VAL A 15 -9.65 -51.07 -13.90
N ILE A 16 -8.60 -50.70 -13.16
CA ILE A 16 -8.65 -50.62 -11.70
C ILE A 16 -9.25 -49.25 -11.33
N ALA A 17 -10.53 -49.24 -10.97
CA ALA A 17 -11.17 -48.06 -10.39
C ALA A 17 -10.70 -47.90 -8.93
N VAL A 18 -9.69 -47.07 -8.71
CA VAL A 18 -9.32 -46.63 -7.35
C VAL A 18 -10.29 -45.52 -6.94
N LEU A 19 -11.35 -45.89 -6.21
CA LEU A 19 -12.21 -44.95 -5.50
C LEU A 19 -11.42 -44.34 -4.33
N SER A 20 -10.63 -43.31 -4.59
CA SER A 20 -10.11 -42.46 -3.52
C SER A 20 -11.25 -41.61 -2.99
N ILE A 21 -11.78 -41.94 -1.81
CA ILE A 21 -12.62 -41.02 -1.04
C ILE A 21 -11.68 -39.94 -0.51
N GLY A 22 -11.31 -39.01 -1.39
CA GLY A 22 -10.56 -37.83 -1.02
C GLY A 22 -11.46 -36.96 -0.16
N LYS A 23 -11.11 -36.76 1.11
CA LYS A 23 -11.64 -35.64 1.89
C LYS A 23 -11.39 -34.37 1.08
N THR A 24 -12.44 -33.80 0.52
CA THR A 24 -12.40 -32.46 -0.05
C THR A 24 -12.11 -31.51 1.11
N VAL A 25 -10.85 -31.08 1.22
CA VAL A 25 -10.50 -29.94 2.07
C VAL A 25 -11.16 -28.74 1.41
N THR A 26 -12.34 -28.37 1.89
CA THR A 26 -12.95 -27.07 1.55
C THR A 26 -11.91 -26.01 1.86
N ALA A 27 -11.44 -25.30 0.83
CA ALA A 27 -10.58 -24.16 1.01
C ALA A 27 -11.26 -23.22 2.02
N THR A 28 -10.59 -22.94 3.13
CA THR A 28 -11.06 -21.95 4.10
C THR A 28 -11.37 -20.66 3.32
N ALA A 29 -12.61 -20.18 3.43
CA ALA A 29 -13.04 -18.97 2.75
C ALA A 29 -12.10 -17.81 3.11
N PHE A 30 -11.69 -17.03 2.11
CA PHE A 30 -10.86 -15.85 2.34
C PHE A 30 -11.50 -14.90 3.35
N ASN A 31 -10.68 -14.36 4.27
CA ASN A 31 -11.10 -13.37 5.26
C ASN A 31 -10.43 -12.01 5.01
N PRO A 32 -11.20 -10.95 4.69
CA PRO A 32 -10.66 -9.60 4.49
C PRO A 32 -10.27 -8.90 5.79
N ALA A 33 -10.55 -9.49 6.96
CA ALA A 33 -10.15 -8.93 8.25
C ALA A 33 -8.61 -8.84 8.40
N PRO A 34 -8.10 -7.96 9.29
CA PRO A 34 -6.69 -7.89 9.58
C PRO A 34 -6.11 -9.21 10.11
N LEU A 35 -4.84 -9.48 9.80
CA LEU A 35 -4.12 -10.68 10.22
C LEU A 35 -3.81 -10.69 11.72
N PHE A 36 -3.65 -9.49 12.31
CA PHE A 36 -3.29 -9.30 13.70
C PHE A 36 -4.33 -8.45 14.42
N LYS A 37 -4.58 -8.80 15.69
CA LYS A 37 -5.48 -8.02 16.54
C LYS A 37 -4.76 -6.83 17.16
N ASP A 38 -3.60 -7.10 17.74
CA ASP A 38 -2.88 -6.15 18.58
C ASP A 38 -1.75 -5.47 17.80
N VAL A 39 -1.55 -4.18 18.08
CA VAL A 39 -0.49 -3.34 17.50
C VAL A 39 0.25 -2.66 18.64
N ALA A 40 1.58 -2.65 18.55
CA ALA A 40 2.42 -1.83 19.38
C ALA A 40 2.99 -0.67 18.56
N ASN A 41 3.43 0.38 19.24
CA ASN A 41 4.10 1.51 18.62
C ASN A 41 5.19 2.08 19.52
N TYR A 42 6.14 2.79 18.91
CA TYR A 42 7.14 3.58 19.62
C TYR A 42 7.55 4.79 18.78
N LYS A 43 8.10 5.80 19.45
CA LYS A 43 8.62 7.02 18.81
C LYS A 43 10.13 6.92 18.66
N THR A 44 10.66 7.46 17.56
CA THR A 44 12.10 7.46 17.28
C THR A 44 12.51 8.69 16.48
N LYS A 45 13.80 8.80 16.19
CA LYS A 45 14.38 9.72 15.21
C LYS A 45 14.98 8.89 14.08
N ILE A 46 14.63 9.22 12.83
CA ILE A 46 15.16 8.50 11.66
C ILE A 46 16.66 8.76 11.55
N SER A 47 17.47 7.69 11.62
CA SER A 47 18.93 7.77 11.68
C SER A 47 19.52 8.58 10.53
N GLY A 48 20.44 9.50 10.86
CA GLY A 48 21.04 10.41 9.88
C GLY A 48 20.17 11.63 9.54
N SER A 49 19.03 11.79 10.22
CA SER A 49 18.19 12.99 10.17
C SER A 49 17.68 13.35 11.57
N ASP A 50 17.28 14.60 11.79
CA ASP A 50 16.58 15.00 13.01
C ASP A 50 15.06 14.75 12.95
N ARG A 51 14.59 14.02 11.94
CA ARG A 51 13.16 13.77 11.71
C ARG A 51 12.60 12.81 12.76
N LEU A 52 11.59 13.29 13.50
CA LEU A 52 10.80 12.46 14.40
C LEU A 52 9.94 11.49 13.60
N ALA A 53 9.78 10.25 14.08
CA ALA A 53 8.91 9.26 13.48
C ALA A 53 8.16 8.45 14.53
N ASP A 54 6.97 7.98 14.17
CA ASP A 54 6.24 6.95 14.91
C ASP A 54 6.28 5.65 14.11
N ILE A 55 6.59 4.53 14.76
CA ILE A 55 6.64 3.20 14.16
C ILE A 55 5.55 2.34 14.77
N TYR A 56 4.70 1.75 13.93
CA TYR A 56 3.58 0.87 14.31
C TYR A 56 3.83 -0.53 13.75
N PHE A 57 3.61 -1.58 14.54
CA PHE A 57 3.89 -2.96 14.12
C PHE A 57 2.93 -3.97 14.76
N PRO A 58 2.64 -5.11 14.10
CA PRO A 58 1.93 -6.23 14.71
C PRO A 58 2.56 -6.66 16.03
N ASN A 59 1.74 -6.84 17.06
CA ASN A 59 2.20 -7.28 18.38
C ASN A 59 1.45 -8.53 18.87
N PRO A 60 1.51 -9.66 18.14
CA PRO A 60 0.99 -10.93 18.63
C PRO A 60 1.73 -11.39 19.90
N LYS A 61 1.07 -12.20 20.73
CA LYS A 61 1.64 -12.67 22.01
C LYS A 61 2.97 -13.41 21.86
N ASP A 62 3.15 -14.09 20.74
CA ASP A 62 4.34 -14.86 20.39
C ASP A 62 5.31 -14.07 19.50
N LEU A 63 5.25 -12.73 19.43
CA LEU A 63 6.11 -11.91 18.57
C LEU A 63 7.62 -12.25 18.67
N LYS A 64 8.11 -12.57 19.88
CA LYS A 64 9.53 -12.86 20.14
C LYS A 64 9.93 -14.32 19.94
N THR A 65 8.95 -15.23 19.86
CA THR A 65 9.19 -16.68 19.73
C THR A 65 8.70 -17.23 18.38
N GLY A 66 7.79 -16.51 17.73
CA GLY A 66 7.26 -16.81 16.41
C GLY A 66 8.22 -16.38 15.32
N ASN A 67 8.09 -17.02 14.15
CA ASN A 67 8.91 -16.73 12.98
C ASN A 67 8.24 -15.64 12.13
N TYR A 68 8.37 -14.38 12.56
CA TYR A 68 7.79 -13.23 11.87
C TYR A 68 8.82 -12.47 11.03
N SER A 69 8.38 -12.00 9.86
CA SER A 69 9.19 -11.17 8.95
C SER A 69 8.29 -10.18 8.21
N PHE A 70 8.03 -9.04 8.84
CA PHE A 70 7.07 -8.04 8.39
C PHE A 70 7.71 -7.04 7.42
N PRO A 71 7.17 -6.84 6.20
CA PRO A 71 7.64 -5.80 5.29
C PRO A 71 7.50 -4.39 5.87
N ILE A 72 8.38 -3.50 5.40
CA ILE A 72 8.38 -2.09 5.76
C ILE A 72 7.33 -1.37 4.91
N VAL A 73 6.58 -0.47 5.54
CA VAL A 73 5.69 0.47 4.88
C VAL A 73 6.01 1.87 5.39
N ILE A 74 6.32 2.81 4.50
CA ILE A 74 6.46 4.23 4.87
C ILE A 74 5.17 4.97 4.53
N LEU A 75 4.64 5.75 5.46
CA LEU A 75 3.54 6.67 5.21
C LEU A 75 4.08 8.10 5.03
N LEU A 76 4.11 8.55 3.79
CA LEU A 76 4.47 9.92 3.44
C LEU A 76 3.29 10.85 3.73
N GLN A 77 3.47 11.76 4.69
CA GLN A 77 2.40 12.64 5.16
C GLN A 77 1.94 13.67 4.11
N GLY A 78 0.69 14.09 4.22
CA GLY A 78 0.17 15.27 3.55
C GLY A 78 0.87 16.55 4.01
N ALA A 79 0.83 17.59 3.17
CA ALA A 79 1.43 18.87 3.50
C ALA A 79 0.79 19.48 4.75
N LEU A 80 1.62 19.95 5.69
CA LEU A 80 1.21 20.58 6.95
C LEU A 80 0.44 19.65 7.91
N VAL A 81 0.51 18.33 7.70
CA VAL A 81 -0.14 17.36 8.58
C VAL A 81 0.92 16.60 9.37
N ASP A 82 0.89 16.75 10.69
CA ASP A 82 1.79 16.04 11.61
C ASP A 82 1.52 14.53 11.63
N LYS A 83 2.58 13.72 11.76
CA LYS A 83 2.55 12.25 11.86
C LYS A 83 1.54 11.71 12.86
N SER A 84 1.30 12.42 13.98
CA SER A 84 0.35 11.99 15.01
C SER A 84 -1.07 11.89 14.48
N ASN A 85 -1.44 12.66 13.45
CA ASN A 85 -2.76 12.62 12.82
C ASN A 85 -3.01 11.34 12.00
N TYR A 86 -2.02 10.47 11.83
CA TYR A 86 -2.18 9.21 11.10
C TYR A 86 -2.16 7.98 12.00
N SER A 87 -2.16 8.14 13.33
CA SER A 87 -2.01 7.01 14.26
C SER A 87 -3.06 5.91 14.09
N ASN A 88 -4.32 6.27 13.83
CA ASN A 88 -5.40 5.29 13.60
C ASN A 88 -5.16 4.54 12.30
N TYR A 89 -4.90 5.27 11.22
CA TYR A 89 -4.64 4.69 9.90
C TYR A 89 -3.41 3.78 9.90
N ALA A 90 -2.29 4.24 10.46
CA ALA A 90 -1.06 3.46 10.56
C ALA A 90 -1.25 2.19 11.41
N SER A 91 -1.99 2.28 12.51
CA SER A 91 -2.34 1.12 13.33
C SER A 91 -3.20 0.13 12.56
N ILE A 92 -4.21 0.58 11.81
CA ILE A 92 -5.05 -0.30 10.98
C ILE A 92 -4.19 -1.04 9.95
N VAL A 93 -3.34 -0.33 9.20
CA VAL A 93 -2.45 -0.96 8.19
C VAL A 93 -1.49 -1.93 8.86
N ALA A 94 -0.90 -1.59 10.01
CA ALA A 94 0.02 -2.48 10.71
C ALA A 94 -0.63 -3.83 11.02
N ARG A 95 -1.91 -3.86 11.40
CA ARG A 95 -2.68 -5.11 11.63
C ARG A 95 -2.80 -6.02 10.41
N TYR A 96 -2.56 -5.52 9.19
CA TYR A 96 -2.51 -6.32 7.97
C TYR A 96 -1.15 -6.99 7.73
N GLY A 97 -0.19 -6.86 8.67
CA GLY A 97 1.09 -7.57 8.66
C GLY A 97 2.28 -6.75 8.20
N PHE A 98 2.32 -5.46 8.57
CA PHE A 98 3.34 -4.52 8.12
C PHE A 98 3.93 -3.72 9.27
N VAL A 99 5.22 -3.39 9.19
CA VAL A 99 5.82 -2.35 10.05
C VAL A 99 5.64 -1.01 9.35
N VAL A 100 4.78 -0.16 9.91
CA VAL A 100 4.43 1.14 9.33
C VAL A 100 5.22 2.25 10.01
N VAL A 101 6.01 2.99 9.23
CA VAL A 101 6.82 4.13 9.68
C VAL A 101 6.15 5.42 9.21
N VAL A 102 5.87 6.33 10.15
CA VAL A 102 5.26 7.64 9.87
C VAL A 102 6.23 8.74 10.29
N PRO A 103 7.12 9.21 9.40
CA PRO A 103 8.05 10.30 9.69
C PRO A 103 7.37 11.67 9.58
N ASN A 104 7.80 12.62 10.40
CA ASN A 104 7.64 14.05 10.17
C ASN A 104 8.79 14.56 9.33
N SER A 105 8.50 14.89 8.07
CA SER A 105 9.47 15.53 7.18
C SER A 105 9.27 17.03 7.20
N GLU A 106 10.00 17.69 8.08
CA GLU A 106 9.98 19.15 8.21
C GLU A 106 11.14 19.76 7.42
N ARG A 107 10.85 20.73 6.55
CA ARG A 107 11.87 21.40 5.74
C ARG A 107 11.43 22.79 5.31
N LEU A 108 12.42 23.60 4.95
CA LEU A 108 12.20 24.91 4.35
C LEU A 108 11.83 24.76 2.88
N LEU A 109 10.63 25.24 2.51
CA LEU A 109 10.15 25.30 1.13
C LEU A 109 10.13 26.75 0.62
N PRO A 110 10.59 27.04 -0.61
CA PRO A 110 10.67 28.40 -1.14
C PRO A 110 9.36 29.21 -1.07
N SER A 111 8.21 28.56 -1.29
CA SER A 111 6.90 29.22 -1.35
C SER A 111 6.06 29.10 -0.07
N ARG A 112 6.54 28.38 0.95
CA ARG A 112 5.76 28.08 2.17
C ARG A 112 6.54 28.26 3.47
N GLY A 113 7.83 28.56 3.40
CA GLY A 113 8.69 28.61 4.58
C GLY A 113 8.85 27.23 5.21
N GLN A 114 9.07 27.19 6.52
CA GLN A 114 9.21 25.95 7.26
C GLN A 114 7.89 25.17 7.19
N SER A 115 7.94 23.93 6.72
CA SER A 115 6.74 23.15 6.42
C SER A 115 6.96 21.65 6.60
N LEU A 116 5.92 20.99 7.10
CA LEU A 116 5.77 19.54 7.04
C LEU A 116 5.45 19.13 5.60
N ALA A 117 6.45 18.64 4.87
CA ALA A 117 6.34 18.22 3.49
C ALA A 117 7.37 17.14 3.17
N PRO A 118 6.97 15.90 2.87
CA PRO A 118 7.92 14.84 2.53
C PRO A 118 8.67 15.09 1.23
N GLU A 119 9.72 14.31 1.02
CA GLU A 119 10.48 14.25 -0.22
C GLU A 119 11.01 12.83 -0.47
N THR A 120 11.48 12.55 -1.68
CA THR A 120 11.83 11.18 -2.07
C THR A 120 13.00 10.58 -1.27
N SER A 121 13.89 11.41 -0.68
CA SER A 121 14.97 10.93 0.20
C SER A 121 14.45 10.33 1.51
N ASP A 122 13.25 10.69 1.96
CA ASP A 122 12.63 10.09 3.15
C ASP A 122 12.48 8.58 3.00
N ILE A 123 12.26 8.10 1.77
CA ILE A 123 12.08 6.68 1.45
C ILE A 123 13.37 5.91 1.71
N THR A 124 14.51 6.42 1.22
CA THR A 124 15.82 5.79 1.42
C THR A 124 16.30 5.88 2.86
N ASP A 125 16.01 7.00 3.53
CA ASP A 125 16.41 7.21 4.92
C ASP A 125 15.64 6.29 5.88
N VAL A 126 14.32 6.14 5.67
CA VAL A 126 13.51 5.20 6.44
C VAL A 126 13.95 3.76 6.19
N LEU A 127 14.22 3.37 4.93
CA LEU A 127 14.72 2.03 4.65
C LEU A 127 16.02 1.74 5.40
N LYS A 128 16.99 2.68 5.36
CA LYS A 128 18.25 2.57 6.09
C LYS A 128 18.03 2.49 7.61
N HIS A 129 17.14 3.31 8.16
CA HIS A 129 16.80 3.29 9.57
C HIS A 129 16.21 1.95 10.00
N MET A 130 15.28 1.39 9.21
CA MET A 130 14.66 0.11 9.54
C MET A 130 15.63 -1.08 9.42
N VAL A 131 16.63 -1.01 8.54
CA VAL A 131 17.74 -1.99 8.53
C VAL A 131 18.53 -1.95 9.83
N ALA A 132 18.80 -0.76 10.36
CA ALA A 132 19.49 -0.59 11.64
C ALA A 132 18.62 -1.08 12.81
N GLU A 133 17.34 -0.70 12.85
CA GLU A 133 16.39 -1.15 13.88
C GLU A 133 16.25 -2.67 13.91
N ASN A 134 16.19 -3.32 12.74
CA ASN A 134 16.10 -4.79 12.64
C ASN A 134 17.33 -5.50 13.24
N SER A 135 18.48 -4.82 13.28
CA SER A 135 19.76 -5.37 13.77
C SER A 135 20.08 -4.96 15.21
N ASN A 136 19.29 -4.05 15.79
CA ASN A 136 19.49 -3.52 17.14
C ASN A 136 18.69 -4.32 18.16
N SER A 137 19.35 -5.07 19.05
CA SER A 137 18.68 -5.90 20.07
C SER A 137 17.83 -5.10 21.07
N ALA A 138 18.05 -3.80 21.20
CA ALA A 138 17.23 -2.91 22.02
C ALA A 138 15.98 -2.39 21.27
N SER A 139 15.89 -2.56 19.95
CA SER A 139 14.73 -2.13 19.17
C SER A 139 13.51 -3.00 19.46
N PRO A 140 12.31 -2.43 19.62
CA PRO A 140 11.07 -3.19 19.72
C PRO A 140 10.85 -4.15 18.53
N VAL A 141 11.34 -3.76 17.34
CA VAL A 141 11.23 -4.51 16.08
C VAL A 141 12.50 -5.29 15.71
N PHE A 142 13.40 -5.52 16.67
CA PHE A 142 14.57 -6.37 16.47
C PHE A 142 14.20 -7.72 15.84
N ALA A 143 14.92 -8.08 14.77
CA ALA A 143 14.85 -9.35 14.05
C ALA A 143 13.49 -9.75 13.44
N ILE A 144 12.50 -8.85 13.39
CA ILE A 144 11.17 -9.15 12.82
C ILE A 144 10.86 -8.38 11.54
N VAL A 145 11.77 -7.53 11.06
CA VAL A 145 11.56 -6.68 9.87
C VAL A 145 12.11 -7.38 8.62
N ASN A 146 11.30 -7.45 7.58
CA ASN A 146 11.73 -7.83 6.24
C ASN A 146 12.30 -6.60 5.51
N THR A 147 13.60 -6.41 5.61
CA THR A 147 14.30 -5.25 5.00
C THR A 147 14.37 -5.31 3.48
N GLN A 148 14.00 -6.43 2.86
CA GLN A 148 14.04 -6.60 1.40
C GLN A 148 12.73 -6.18 0.72
N LYS A 149 11.71 -5.80 1.50
CA LYS A 149 10.40 -5.38 1.00
C LYS A 149 9.98 -4.07 1.64
N LEU A 150 9.84 -3.06 0.80
CA LEU A 150 9.35 -1.73 1.11
C LEU A 150 8.09 -1.46 0.28
N ALA A 151 7.07 -0.90 0.91
CA ALA A 151 5.93 -0.32 0.23
C ALA A 151 5.69 1.11 0.68
N LEU A 152 5.02 1.89 -0.17
CA LEU A 152 4.66 3.27 0.15
C LEU A 152 3.18 3.38 0.47
N LEU A 153 2.89 4.16 1.48
CA LEU A 153 1.62 4.84 1.65
C LEU A 153 1.85 6.33 1.51
N GLY A 154 0.81 7.07 1.14
CA GLY A 154 0.91 8.52 1.12
C GLY A 154 -0.43 9.20 1.13
N HIS A 155 -0.45 10.42 1.66
CA HIS A 155 -1.62 11.29 1.66
C HIS A 155 -1.28 12.58 0.91
N SER A 156 -2.14 13.01 -0.02
CA SER A 156 -2.02 14.32 -0.66
C SER A 156 -0.63 14.54 -1.27
N PHE A 157 0.08 15.57 -0.82
CA PHE A 157 1.48 15.85 -1.18
C PHE A 157 2.40 14.62 -1.01
N GLY A 158 2.31 13.89 0.10
CA GLY A 158 3.10 12.67 0.30
C GLY A 158 2.71 11.53 -0.64
N GLY A 159 1.44 11.48 -1.07
CA GLY A 159 1.02 10.58 -2.13
C GLY A 159 1.65 10.93 -3.48
N ALA A 160 1.73 12.22 -3.83
CA ALA A 160 2.40 12.67 -5.05
C ALA A 160 3.90 12.37 -5.04
N VAL A 161 4.58 12.56 -3.90
CA VAL A 161 5.99 12.16 -3.71
C VAL A 161 6.16 10.64 -3.86
N GLY A 162 5.23 9.85 -3.30
CA GLY A 162 5.27 8.40 -3.46
C GLY A 162 5.04 7.94 -4.90
N LEU A 163 4.14 8.59 -5.63
CA LEU A 163 3.92 8.36 -7.06
C LEU A 163 5.16 8.72 -7.89
N SER A 164 5.81 9.85 -7.62
CA SER A 164 7.06 10.22 -8.31
C SER A 164 8.18 9.24 -8.00
N ALA A 165 8.27 8.75 -6.76
CA ALA A 165 9.24 7.73 -6.38
C ALA A 165 9.00 6.41 -7.12
N ILE A 166 7.74 5.96 -7.24
CA ILE A 166 7.42 4.78 -8.05
C ILE A 166 7.68 5.05 -9.53
N ALA A 167 7.46 6.25 -10.06
CA ALA A 167 7.82 6.60 -11.42
C ALA A 167 9.35 6.70 -11.65
N ASN A 168 10.16 6.56 -10.59
CA ASN A 168 11.60 6.83 -10.59
C ASN A 168 11.94 8.23 -11.08
N LEU A 169 11.15 9.22 -10.66
CA LEU A 169 11.29 10.62 -11.05
C LEU A 169 11.76 11.47 -9.87
N CYS A 170 12.66 12.40 -10.16
CA CYS A 170 13.00 13.51 -9.29
C CYS A 170 12.37 14.79 -9.86
N LEU A 171 11.25 15.24 -9.28
CA LEU A 171 10.52 16.43 -9.71
C LEU A 171 10.88 17.64 -8.83
N GLU A 172 12.04 18.24 -9.07
CA GLU A 172 12.54 19.40 -8.31
C GLU A 172 11.61 20.63 -8.42
N SER A 173 10.99 20.86 -9.58
CA SER A 173 10.04 21.96 -9.79
C SER A 173 8.80 21.87 -8.90
N LEU A 174 8.47 20.66 -8.42
CA LEU A 174 7.40 20.41 -7.45
C LEU A 174 7.92 20.27 -6.01
N SER A 175 9.22 20.48 -5.81
CA SER A 175 9.93 20.25 -4.55
C SER A 175 9.80 18.82 -4.04
N PHE A 176 9.55 17.80 -4.87
CA PHE A 176 9.42 16.41 -4.40
C PHE A 176 10.75 15.74 -4.09
N CYS A 177 11.86 16.32 -4.56
CA CYS A 177 13.21 15.83 -4.35
C CYS A 177 14.19 17.01 -4.44
N LYS A 178 15.46 16.74 -4.13
CA LYS A 178 16.61 17.59 -4.42
C LYS A 178 17.69 16.75 -5.08
N GLY A 179 18.27 17.22 -6.17
CA GLY A 179 19.34 16.54 -6.89
C GLY A 179 18.82 15.36 -7.70
N SER A 180 19.24 14.15 -7.34
CA SER A 180 18.85 12.93 -8.03
C SER A 180 18.13 11.97 -7.10
N PHE A 181 17.25 11.15 -7.68
CA PHE A 181 16.56 10.08 -6.97
C PHE A 181 16.69 8.79 -7.76
N ASN A 182 17.00 7.71 -7.06
CA ASN A 182 16.97 6.36 -7.58
C ASN A 182 16.01 5.54 -6.72
N ARG A 183 14.98 4.99 -7.36
CA ARG A 183 14.00 4.10 -6.75
C ARG A 183 14.70 2.88 -6.16
N PRO A 184 14.59 2.62 -4.84
CA PRO A 184 15.15 1.42 -4.22
C PRO A 184 14.54 0.16 -4.82
N LYS A 185 15.35 -0.89 -5.01
CA LYS A 185 14.86 -2.18 -5.53
C LYS A 185 13.88 -2.88 -4.56
N GLU A 186 13.96 -2.51 -3.28
CA GLU A 186 13.08 -2.99 -2.22
C GLU A 186 11.67 -2.42 -2.37
N LEU A 187 11.48 -1.32 -3.11
CA LEU A 187 10.16 -0.74 -3.34
C LEU A 187 9.32 -1.61 -4.29
N VAL A 188 8.29 -2.25 -3.74
CA VAL A 188 7.49 -3.25 -4.46
C VAL A 188 5.99 -2.98 -4.55
N ALA A 189 5.46 -1.93 -3.91
CA ALA A 189 4.06 -1.51 -4.05
C ALA A 189 3.81 -0.08 -3.50
N GLY A 190 2.70 0.55 -3.90
CA GLY A 190 2.24 1.80 -3.29
C GLY A 190 0.72 1.97 -3.25
N ALA A 191 0.18 2.53 -2.15
CA ALA A 191 -1.22 2.90 -2.03
C ALA A 191 -1.38 4.33 -1.50
N PHE A 192 -2.02 5.21 -2.27
CA PHE A 192 -2.00 6.65 -2.03
C PHE A 192 -3.40 7.22 -1.92
N PHE A 193 -3.70 7.95 -0.85
CA PHE A 193 -5.00 8.56 -0.61
C PHE A 193 -5.02 10.04 -0.98
N GLY A 194 -6.05 10.47 -1.71
CA GLY A 194 -6.24 11.88 -2.08
C GLY A 194 -5.05 12.44 -2.84
N ALA A 195 -4.47 11.64 -3.75
CA ALA A 195 -3.21 11.94 -4.42
C ALA A 195 -3.37 11.97 -5.93
N ASN A 196 -2.54 12.78 -6.59
CA ASN A 196 -2.43 12.86 -8.04
C ASN A 196 -0.99 13.25 -8.40
N LEU A 197 -0.55 12.92 -9.62
CA LEU A 197 0.76 13.32 -10.12
C LEU A 197 0.60 14.18 -11.36
N ARG A 198 0.89 15.47 -11.19
CA ARG A 198 0.73 16.50 -12.21
C ARG A 198 1.79 17.58 -12.04
N ASP A 199 2.13 18.25 -13.12
CA ASP A 199 3.13 19.32 -13.13
C ASP A 199 2.54 20.67 -12.69
N THR A 200 3.36 21.73 -12.79
CA THR A 200 2.94 23.10 -12.44
C THR A 200 1.92 23.71 -13.41
N LYS A 201 1.69 23.09 -14.57
CA LYS A 201 0.71 23.48 -15.59
C LYS A 201 -0.60 22.68 -15.53
N ASP A 202 -0.77 21.84 -14.51
CA ASP A 202 -1.89 20.89 -14.38
C ASP A 202 -1.88 19.77 -15.45
N GLU A 203 -0.72 19.51 -16.08
CA GLU A 203 -0.55 18.37 -16.98
C GLU A 203 -0.22 17.10 -16.18
N PHE A 204 -0.90 16.00 -16.49
CA PHE A 204 -0.70 14.72 -15.80
C PHE A 204 0.59 14.05 -16.28
N ILE A 205 1.41 13.65 -15.31
CA ILE A 205 2.74 13.08 -15.60
C ILE A 205 2.60 11.57 -15.77
N PRO A 206 3.10 10.97 -16.87
CA PRO A 206 3.14 9.52 -17.05
C PRO A 206 3.92 8.81 -15.94
N ILE A 207 3.37 7.72 -15.41
CA ILE A 207 3.98 6.95 -14.32
C ILE A 207 4.50 5.64 -14.89
N ASN A 208 5.81 5.60 -15.20
CA ASN A 208 6.53 4.36 -15.47
C ASN A 208 6.79 3.62 -14.15
N ASN A 209 5.78 2.88 -13.71
CA ASN A 209 5.86 2.09 -12.49
C ASN A 209 6.64 0.78 -12.65
N SER A 210 7.10 0.42 -13.86
CA SER A 210 7.89 -0.81 -14.11
C SER A 210 7.27 -2.07 -13.49
N GLY A 211 5.94 -2.21 -13.55
CA GLY A 211 5.20 -3.33 -12.96
C GLY A 211 4.97 -3.26 -11.45
N ILE A 212 5.46 -2.22 -10.74
CA ILE A 212 5.16 -2.00 -9.32
C ILE A 212 3.66 -1.68 -9.17
N PRO A 213 2.89 -2.49 -8.42
CA PRO A 213 1.48 -2.25 -8.20
C PRO A 213 1.20 -0.87 -7.56
N ILE A 214 0.18 -0.18 -8.06
CA ILE A 214 -0.30 1.09 -7.47
C ILE A 214 -1.81 1.03 -7.19
N ALA A 215 -2.20 1.45 -5.98
CA ALA A 215 -3.57 1.84 -5.67
C ALA A 215 -3.67 3.35 -5.46
N LEU A 216 -4.65 3.98 -6.11
CA LEU A 216 -5.11 5.32 -5.78
C LEU A 216 -6.41 5.17 -4.99
N LEU A 217 -6.41 5.63 -3.75
CA LEU A 217 -7.60 5.72 -2.92
C LEU A 217 -8.07 7.18 -2.97
N GLN A 218 -9.38 7.40 -3.12
CA GLN A 218 -9.90 8.74 -3.34
C GLN A 218 -11.23 8.94 -2.60
N GLY A 219 -11.31 9.98 -1.79
CA GLY A 219 -12.59 10.41 -1.21
C GLY A 219 -13.47 11.06 -2.27
N SER A 220 -14.75 10.67 -2.35
CA SER A 220 -15.68 11.19 -3.37
C SER A 220 -16.07 12.66 -3.16
N LEU A 221 -15.82 13.22 -1.97
CA LEU A 221 -16.11 14.61 -1.61
C LEU A 221 -14.83 15.45 -1.45
N ASP A 222 -13.66 14.92 -1.80
CA ASP A 222 -12.38 15.61 -1.69
C ASP A 222 -12.34 16.85 -2.59
N ASN A 223 -12.18 18.04 -1.98
CA ASN A 223 -12.09 19.31 -2.70
C ASN A 223 -10.67 19.89 -2.73
N ARG A 224 -9.68 19.13 -2.25
CA ARG A 224 -8.26 19.52 -2.27
C ARG A 224 -7.51 18.75 -3.36
N ALA A 225 -7.72 17.45 -3.42
CA ALA A 225 -7.32 16.56 -4.50
C ALA A 225 -8.57 15.98 -5.17
N LEU A 226 -9.13 16.77 -6.10
CA LEU A 226 -10.39 16.47 -6.77
C LEU A 226 -10.43 15.04 -7.35
N PRO A 227 -11.56 14.31 -7.26
CA PRO A 227 -11.66 12.92 -7.72
C PRO A 227 -11.19 12.69 -9.16
N PHE A 228 -11.55 13.60 -10.08
CA PHE A 228 -11.12 13.48 -11.49
C PHE A 228 -9.58 13.48 -11.64
N ARG A 229 -8.83 14.09 -10.72
CA ARG A 229 -7.36 14.09 -10.77
C ARG A 229 -6.80 12.71 -10.42
N ALA A 230 -7.45 11.97 -9.54
CA ALA A 230 -7.08 10.58 -9.27
C ALA A 230 -7.40 9.69 -10.48
N GLU A 231 -8.54 9.89 -11.15
CA GLU A 231 -8.89 9.20 -12.40
C GLU A 231 -7.85 9.46 -13.50
N ARG A 232 -7.49 10.72 -13.75
CA ARG A 232 -6.47 11.06 -14.76
C ARG A 232 -5.09 10.56 -14.39
N THR A 233 -4.75 10.53 -13.10
CA THR A 233 -3.49 9.91 -12.64
C THR A 233 -3.52 8.40 -12.85
N TYR A 234 -4.66 7.74 -12.58
CA TYR A 234 -4.86 6.31 -12.81
C TYR A 234 -4.64 5.94 -14.27
N ASP A 235 -5.18 6.73 -15.20
CA ASP A 235 -4.99 6.54 -16.65
C ASP A 235 -3.50 6.60 -17.06
N ASN A 236 -2.72 7.42 -16.36
CA ASN A 236 -1.29 7.62 -16.60
C ASN A 236 -0.37 6.57 -15.95
N ILE A 237 -0.91 5.63 -15.15
CA ILE A 237 -0.15 4.48 -14.66
C ILE A 237 0.01 3.45 -15.79
N GLN A 238 1.25 3.22 -16.21
CA GLN A 238 1.57 2.45 -17.42
C GLN A 238 1.32 0.94 -17.27
N SER A 239 1.75 0.35 -16.15
CA SER A 239 1.73 -1.10 -15.97
C SER A 239 0.70 -1.54 -14.92
N PRO A 240 -0.11 -2.57 -15.18
CA PRO A 240 -0.88 -3.24 -14.15
C PRO A 240 0.01 -4.10 -13.21
N PRO A 241 -0.47 -4.50 -12.02
CA PRO A 241 -1.81 -4.23 -11.51
C PRO A 241 -1.97 -2.81 -10.97
N LYS A 242 -3.12 -2.20 -11.26
CA LYS A 242 -3.50 -0.89 -10.72
C LYS A 242 -4.97 -0.83 -10.30
N ALA A 243 -5.27 -0.11 -9.23
CA ALA A 243 -6.63 0.09 -8.74
C ALA A 243 -6.90 1.56 -8.42
N LEU A 244 -8.08 2.06 -8.78
CA LEU A 244 -8.67 3.29 -8.30
C LEU A 244 -9.84 2.91 -7.39
N ILE A 245 -9.72 3.24 -6.12
CA ILE A 245 -10.64 2.85 -5.05
C ILE A 245 -11.29 4.14 -4.54
N THR A 246 -12.56 4.35 -4.89
CA THR A 246 -13.32 5.53 -4.47
C THR A 246 -14.07 5.23 -3.18
N ILE A 247 -13.86 6.06 -2.15
CA ILE A 247 -14.56 5.98 -0.87
C ILE A 247 -15.65 7.05 -0.84
N LEU A 248 -16.89 6.60 -0.87
CA LEU A 248 -18.07 7.45 -0.94
C LEU A 248 -18.28 8.24 0.37
N GLY A 249 -18.59 9.53 0.23
CA GLY A 249 -18.91 10.39 1.35
C GLY A 249 -17.70 10.91 2.14
N VAL A 250 -16.49 10.71 1.63
CA VAL A 250 -15.24 11.09 2.30
C VAL A 250 -14.57 12.27 1.60
N ASN A 251 -14.11 13.25 2.39
CA ASN A 251 -13.31 14.39 1.92
C ASN A 251 -11.79 14.11 2.01
N HIS A 252 -10.97 15.13 1.77
CA HIS A 252 -9.51 14.99 1.75
C HIS A 252 -8.88 14.47 3.04
N PHE A 253 -9.52 14.67 4.18
CA PHE A 253 -8.97 14.32 5.50
C PHE A 253 -9.62 13.07 6.09
N GLY A 254 -10.33 12.26 5.30
CA GLY A 254 -10.88 11.00 5.78
C GLY A 254 -9.85 9.99 6.31
N ILE A 255 -8.58 10.13 5.87
CA ILE A 255 -7.48 9.26 6.32
C ILE A 255 -6.95 9.63 7.71
N THR A 256 -7.16 10.86 8.19
CA THR A 256 -6.57 11.33 9.45
C THR A 256 -7.42 10.95 10.67
N ASN A 257 -6.88 11.09 11.88
CA ASN A 257 -7.61 10.79 13.12
C ASN A 257 -8.85 11.68 13.28
N THR A 258 -8.77 12.93 12.82
CA THR A 258 -9.84 13.92 12.83
C THR A 258 -9.95 14.56 11.45
N ASN A 259 -11.17 14.96 11.06
CA ASN A 259 -11.36 15.79 9.87
C ASN A 259 -10.66 17.14 10.07
N ASN A 260 -10.05 17.68 9.01
CA ASN A 260 -9.37 18.99 9.02
C ASN A 260 -8.42 19.17 10.22
N PRO A 261 -7.36 18.34 10.34
CA PRO A 261 -6.44 18.39 11.48
C PRO A 261 -5.75 19.77 11.59
N VAL A 262 -5.41 20.14 12.83
CA VAL A 262 -4.75 21.43 13.12
C VAL A 262 -3.48 21.61 12.29
N GLY A 263 -3.32 22.80 11.70
CA GLY A 263 -2.19 23.16 10.85
C GLY A 263 -2.39 22.85 9.37
N ALA A 264 -3.27 21.90 9.02
CA ALA A 264 -3.61 21.61 7.63
C ALA A 264 -4.49 22.71 7.03
N ILE A 265 -4.42 22.88 5.71
CA ILE A 265 -5.38 23.73 5.00
C ILE A 265 -6.71 22.95 4.88
N PRO A 266 -7.81 23.39 5.54
CA PRO A 266 -9.03 22.57 5.67
C PRO A 266 -9.67 22.25 4.33
N ASP A 267 -10.23 21.06 4.13
CA ASP A 267 -11.10 20.78 2.99
C ASP A 267 -12.42 21.55 3.20
N PRO A 268 -12.84 22.41 2.24
CA PRO A 268 -14.11 23.13 2.35
C PRO A 268 -15.33 22.19 2.35
N ASN A 269 -15.20 20.95 1.85
CA ASN A 269 -16.27 19.97 1.88
C ASN A 269 -16.24 19.18 3.20
N ASN A 270 -17.41 19.00 3.80
CA ASN A 270 -17.56 18.10 4.93
C ASN A 270 -17.81 16.67 4.45
N SER A 271 -17.14 15.70 5.07
CA SER A 271 -17.46 14.28 4.89
C SER A 271 -18.88 14.01 5.38
N THR A 272 -19.62 13.18 4.63
CA THR A 272 -20.90 12.60 5.09
C THR A 272 -20.68 11.27 5.79
N LEU A 273 -19.56 10.60 5.54
CA LEU A 273 -19.15 9.40 6.26
C LEU A 273 -18.46 9.77 7.58
N ALA A 274 -18.80 9.07 8.66
CA ALA A 274 -18.17 9.30 9.97
C ALA A 274 -16.65 9.03 9.91
N GLN A 275 -15.86 9.87 10.59
CA GLN A 275 -14.40 9.86 10.50
C GLN A 275 -13.77 8.49 10.84
N ASN A 276 -14.28 7.82 11.87
CA ASN A 276 -13.80 6.50 12.28
C ASN A 276 -14.08 5.42 11.22
N ILE A 277 -15.21 5.53 10.50
CA ILE A 277 -15.56 4.62 9.41
C ILE A 277 -14.70 4.93 8.18
N ALA A 278 -14.47 6.22 7.89
CA ALA A 278 -13.60 6.64 6.80
C ALA A 278 -12.17 6.11 6.97
N VAL A 279 -11.55 6.36 8.12
CA VAL A 279 -10.18 5.93 8.39
C VAL A 279 -10.05 4.40 8.43
N GLU A 280 -11.04 3.69 8.97
CA GLU A 280 -11.10 2.22 8.90
C GLU A 280 -11.14 1.74 7.46
N THR A 281 -12.05 2.31 6.66
CA THR A 281 -12.26 1.89 5.27
C THR A 281 -10.99 2.12 4.45
N ILE A 282 -10.39 3.31 4.54
CA ILE A 282 -9.14 3.64 3.83
C ILE A 282 -8.00 2.72 4.32
N GLY A 283 -7.86 2.53 5.63
CA GLY A 283 -6.86 1.64 6.22
C GLY A 283 -6.99 0.18 5.76
N ARG A 284 -8.21 -0.35 5.75
CA ARG A 284 -8.51 -1.71 5.29
C ARG A 284 -8.20 -1.91 3.82
N TRP A 285 -8.65 -1.02 2.95
CA TRP A 285 -8.40 -1.14 1.51
C TRP A 285 -6.92 -0.98 1.16
N SER A 286 -6.21 -0.04 1.81
CA SER A 286 -4.75 0.05 1.71
C SER A 286 -4.06 -1.23 2.20
N GLY A 287 -4.43 -1.75 3.37
CA GLY A 287 -3.85 -2.96 3.95
C GLY A 287 -4.08 -4.21 3.09
N LEU A 288 -5.29 -4.37 2.52
CA LEU A 288 -5.63 -5.46 1.61
C LEU A 288 -4.87 -5.36 0.28
N PHE A 289 -4.77 -4.16 -0.28
CA PHE A 289 -3.95 -3.94 -1.48
C PHE A 289 -2.47 -4.29 -1.24
N LEU A 290 -1.91 -3.89 -0.09
CA LEU A 290 -0.54 -4.24 0.26
C LEU A 290 -0.38 -5.74 0.54
N ARG A 291 -1.36 -6.41 1.16
CA ARG A 291 -1.34 -7.89 1.30
C ARG A 291 -1.28 -8.58 -0.06
N ALA A 292 -2.13 -8.15 -1.00
CA ALA A 292 -2.15 -8.66 -2.35
C ALA A 292 -0.79 -8.47 -3.05
N SER A 293 -0.23 -7.27 -2.95
CA SER A 293 0.94 -6.87 -3.75
C SER A 293 2.28 -7.29 -3.14
N VAL A 294 2.42 -7.15 -1.82
CA VAL A 294 3.69 -7.34 -1.07
C VAL A 294 3.78 -8.74 -0.48
N LEU A 295 2.69 -9.24 0.12
CA LEU A 295 2.64 -10.58 0.73
C LEU A 295 2.19 -11.67 -0.26
N LYS A 296 1.76 -11.27 -1.47
CA LYS A 296 1.25 -12.18 -2.52
C LYS A 296 0.03 -12.99 -2.05
N ASP A 297 -0.79 -12.37 -1.21
CA ASP A 297 -2.04 -12.96 -0.73
C ASP A 297 -3.09 -12.97 -1.85
N LYS A 298 -3.35 -14.16 -2.41
CA LYS A 298 -4.31 -14.35 -3.50
C LYS A 298 -5.72 -13.93 -3.12
N GLY A 299 -6.15 -14.19 -1.89
CA GLY A 299 -7.50 -13.82 -1.46
C GLY A 299 -7.66 -12.31 -1.34
N ALA A 300 -6.63 -11.62 -0.85
CA ALA A 300 -6.61 -10.16 -0.83
C ALA A 300 -6.56 -9.58 -2.25
N PHE A 301 -5.83 -10.22 -3.17
CA PHE A 301 -5.86 -9.87 -4.59
C PHE A 301 -7.27 -10.00 -5.16
N ASP A 302 -7.92 -11.16 -4.99
CA ASP A 302 -9.26 -11.37 -5.53
C ASP A 302 -10.29 -10.40 -4.90
N TYR A 303 -10.10 -10.03 -3.64
CA TYR A 303 -10.91 -9.02 -2.98
C TYR A 303 -10.74 -7.65 -3.63
N VAL A 304 -9.51 -7.17 -3.76
CA VAL A 304 -9.24 -5.82 -4.28
C VAL A 304 -9.64 -5.67 -5.75
N TYR A 305 -9.39 -6.69 -6.58
CA TYR A 305 -9.54 -6.57 -8.03
C TYR A 305 -10.89 -7.05 -8.56
N TYR A 306 -11.66 -7.84 -7.79
CA TYR A 306 -12.88 -8.47 -8.34
C TYR A 306 -14.12 -8.48 -7.45
N THR A 307 -14.01 -8.45 -6.11
CA THR A 307 -15.16 -8.79 -5.25
C THR A 307 -15.43 -7.86 -4.06
N GLY A 308 -14.47 -7.02 -3.69
CA GLY A 308 -14.49 -6.32 -2.40
C GLY A 308 -15.44 -5.13 -2.33
N ASP A 309 -15.68 -4.46 -3.46
CA ASP A 309 -16.55 -3.29 -3.59
C ASP A 309 -18.03 -3.69 -3.51
N ALA A 310 -18.42 -4.80 -4.14
CA ALA A 310 -19.75 -5.41 -3.96
C ALA A 310 -20.06 -5.78 -2.49
N ARG A 311 -19.03 -5.87 -1.64
CA ARG A 311 -19.14 -6.17 -0.20
C ARG A 311 -18.86 -4.96 0.69
N SER A 312 -18.58 -3.79 0.12
CA SER A 312 -18.25 -2.56 0.83
C SER A 312 -19.18 -1.44 0.34
N PRO A 313 -20.30 -1.15 1.04
CA PRO A 313 -21.35 -0.26 0.52
C PRO A 313 -20.89 1.19 0.25
N ASN A 314 -19.78 1.61 0.87
CA ASN A 314 -19.21 2.95 0.69
C ASN A 314 -17.99 2.95 -0.25
N VAL A 315 -17.76 1.90 -1.04
CA VAL A 315 -16.58 1.79 -1.90
C VAL A 315 -16.96 1.35 -3.30
N ALA A 316 -16.37 2.00 -4.30
CA ALA A 316 -16.39 1.60 -5.69
C ALA A 316 -14.97 1.39 -6.19
N VAL A 317 -14.73 0.39 -7.03
CA VAL A 317 -13.39 0.09 -7.55
C VAL A 317 -13.38 0.02 -9.07
N ILE A 318 -12.41 0.71 -9.66
CA ILE A 318 -11.97 0.51 -11.03
C ILE A 318 -10.59 -0.12 -10.97
N SER A 319 -10.36 -1.24 -11.66
CA SER A 319 -9.06 -1.91 -11.59
C SER A 319 -8.63 -2.53 -12.91
N THR A 320 -7.33 -2.73 -13.06
CA THR A 320 -6.73 -3.42 -14.20
C THR A 320 -5.67 -4.38 -13.67
N THR A 321 -5.75 -5.65 -14.05
CA THR A 321 -4.81 -6.71 -13.64
C THR A 321 -3.82 -7.03 -14.77
N PRO A 322 -2.67 -7.66 -14.48
CA PRO A 322 -1.77 -8.15 -15.52
C PRO A 322 -2.53 -9.08 -16.46
N LYS A 323 -2.27 -8.96 -17.77
CA LYS A 323 -2.73 -9.96 -18.72
C LYS A 323 -2.07 -11.29 -18.34
N LYS A 324 -2.85 -12.37 -18.26
CA LYS A 324 -2.26 -13.72 -18.20
C LYS A 324 -1.50 -13.91 -19.50
N GLU A 325 -0.18 -14.02 -19.44
CA GLU A 325 0.59 -14.55 -20.57
C GLU A 325 0.04 -15.95 -20.84
N LYS A 326 -0.38 -16.17 -22.09
CA LYS A 326 -0.93 -17.45 -22.55
C LYS A 326 0.19 -18.43 -22.83
#